data_AF-A0AAN6H8I0-F1
#
_entry.id   AF-A0AAN6H8I0-F1
#
_cell.length_a   1.000
_cell.length_b   1.000
_cell.length_c   1.000
_cell.angle_alpha   90.00
_cell.angle_beta   90.00
_cell.angle_gamma   90.00
#
_symmetry.space_group_name_H-M   'P 1'
#
loop_
_entity.id
_entity.type
_entity.pdbx_description
1 polymer ?
#
loop_
_entity_poly.entity_id
_entity_poly.type
_entity_poly.pdbx_seq_one_letter_code
_entity_poly.pdbx_strand_id
1 'polypeptide(L)'
;MRTTPLLASASQALAGCPCAYYTLNATPNHATFTETLETDFTQPNPSLTWTSTPGLAWQAQAYNVTPAAARGPYGKTAQVRNVLLNPQSQGLDLWVRSQVLEGLVPIAEVVTARTDILYGSFRAGVKTTGSNGTCGALFFYHDDSQEIDMEVLSRQRALGNNTLNLVLQSPASSSAGFNAAGTPGFTPYALAFDPAAAFHEYRFDWLAGRVD
;
A
#
# COMPACT_ATOMS: atom_id res chain seq x y z
N MET A 1 -8.22 21.82 -66.77
CA MET A 1 -8.09 21.20 -65.42
C MET A 1 -6.81 20.38 -65.41
N ARG A 2 -5.78 20.84 -64.71
CA ARG A 2 -4.54 20.08 -64.47
C ARG A 2 -4.56 19.63 -63.02
N THR A 3 -4.48 18.32 -62.81
CA THR A 3 -4.48 17.64 -61.52
C THR A 3 -3.07 17.68 -60.92
N THR A 4 -2.96 18.28 -59.74
CA THR A 4 -1.72 18.31 -58.94
C THR A 4 -1.70 17.08 -58.03
N PRO A 5 -0.64 16.24 -58.02
CA PRO A 5 -0.53 15.16 -57.05
C PRO A 5 -0.07 15.72 -55.70
N LEU A 6 -0.80 15.39 -54.64
CA LEU A 6 -0.41 15.67 -53.26
C LEU A 6 0.71 14.70 -52.87
N LEU A 7 1.90 15.22 -52.58
CA LEU A 7 2.99 14.45 -51.96
C LEU A 7 2.59 14.13 -50.52
N ALA A 8 2.24 12.87 -50.26
CA ALA A 8 2.07 12.35 -48.91
C ALA A 8 3.42 12.35 -48.21
N SER A 9 3.60 13.27 -47.27
CA SER A 9 4.74 13.29 -46.36
C SER A 9 4.59 12.11 -45.39
N ALA A 10 5.25 10.98 -45.68
CA ALA A 10 5.36 9.89 -44.72
C ALA A 10 6.26 10.36 -43.57
N SER A 11 5.66 10.75 -42.44
CA SER A 11 6.42 10.94 -41.21
C SER A 11 7.00 9.59 -40.82
N GLN A 12 8.32 9.49 -40.80
CA GLN A 12 8.99 8.33 -40.24
C GLN A 12 8.61 8.24 -38.77
N ALA A 13 7.81 7.23 -38.41
CA ALA A 13 7.54 6.90 -37.03
C ALA A 13 8.88 6.52 -36.37
N LEU A 14 9.38 7.39 -35.50
CA LEU A 14 10.49 7.06 -34.62
C LEU A 14 10.05 5.87 -33.76
N ALA A 15 10.75 4.76 -33.93
CA ALA A 15 10.53 3.51 -33.22
C ALA A 15 10.43 3.76 -31.71
N GLY A 16 9.27 3.48 -31.13
CA GLY A 16 9.05 3.57 -29.69
C GLY A 16 9.87 2.51 -28.95
N CYS A 17 10.94 2.94 -28.29
CA CYS A 17 11.44 2.20 -27.13
C CYS A 17 10.40 2.34 -26.00
N PRO A 18 9.79 1.25 -25.52
CA PRO A 18 8.83 1.30 -24.43
C PRO A 18 9.59 1.39 -23.10
N CYS A 19 10.29 2.50 -22.86
CA CYS A 19 10.63 2.85 -21.49
C CYS A 19 9.32 3.35 -20.88
N ALA A 20 8.55 2.46 -20.24
CA ALA A 20 7.29 2.81 -19.61
C ALA A 20 7.58 3.75 -18.43
N TYR A 21 7.49 5.05 -18.66
CA TYR A 21 7.53 6.06 -17.61
C TYR A 21 6.11 6.40 -17.18
N TYR A 22 5.90 6.59 -15.88
CA TYR A 22 4.66 7.15 -15.36
C TYR A 22 4.87 8.63 -15.09
N THR A 23 4.03 9.46 -15.69
CA THR A 23 4.02 10.90 -15.40
C THR A 23 2.83 11.25 -14.52
N LEU A 24 3.13 11.76 -13.32
CA LEU A 24 2.15 12.45 -12.51
C LEU A 24 1.96 13.86 -13.08
N ASN A 25 0.80 14.11 -13.68
CA ASN A 25 0.41 15.41 -14.22
C ASN A 25 -0.61 16.08 -13.28
N ALA A 26 -0.20 16.39 -12.06
CA ALA A 26 -0.93 17.34 -11.22
C ALA A 26 -0.36 18.74 -11.47
N THR A 27 -1.15 19.80 -11.54
CA THR A 27 -0.63 21.18 -11.53
C THR A 27 -0.59 21.68 -10.10
N PRO A 28 0.52 22.25 -9.59
CA PRO A 28 1.79 22.62 -10.26
C PRO A 28 2.85 21.49 -10.28
N ASN A 29 2.45 20.27 -9.96
CA ASN A 29 3.28 19.14 -9.55
C ASN A 29 3.50 18.10 -10.66
N HIS A 30 4.52 18.29 -11.48
CA HIS A 30 4.94 17.30 -12.48
C HIS A 30 6.05 16.40 -11.93
N ALA A 31 5.86 15.08 -12.00
CA ALA A 31 6.91 14.11 -11.70
C ALA A 31 6.89 12.98 -12.72
N THR A 32 8.07 12.45 -13.05
CA THR A 32 8.22 11.31 -13.97
C THR A 32 8.96 10.20 -13.23
N PHE A 33 8.34 9.04 -13.11
CA PHE A 33 8.93 7.83 -12.57
C PHE A 33 9.28 6.89 -13.72
N THR A 34 10.47 6.28 -13.66
CA THR A 34 11.01 5.43 -14.73
C THR A 34 11.04 3.96 -14.37
N GLU A 35 10.81 3.62 -13.11
CA GLU A 35 10.75 2.26 -12.59
C GLU A 35 9.30 1.89 -12.27
N THR A 36 8.96 0.62 -12.46
CA THR A 36 7.64 0.08 -12.10
C THR A 36 7.77 -1.26 -11.39
N LEU A 37 6.91 -1.46 -10.40
CA LEU A 37 6.69 -2.74 -9.74
C LEU A 37 5.18 -2.95 -9.67
N GLU A 38 4.67 -3.85 -10.50
CA GLU A 38 3.24 -4.17 -10.57
C GLU A 38 3.05 -5.66 -10.35
N THR A 39 1.98 -6.05 -9.64
CA THR A 39 1.64 -7.45 -9.41
C THR A 39 0.14 -7.61 -9.40
N ASP A 40 -0.38 -8.45 -10.29
CA ASP A 40 -1.77 -8.90 -10.27
C ASP A 40 -1.88 -10.19 -9.44
N PHE A 41 -2.47 -10.06 -8.24
CA PHE A 41 -2.69 -11.18 -7.33
C PHE A 41 -3.91 -12.04 -7.68
N THR A 42 -4.66 -11.71 -8.74
CA THR A 42 -5.82 -12.52 -9.20
C THR A 42 -5.38 -13.72 -10.04
N GLN A 43 -4.20 -13.64 -10.66
CA GLN A 43 -3.65 -14.70 -11.49
C GLN A 43 -2.84 -15.71 -10.67
N PRO A 44 -2.77 -16.98 -11.08
CA PRO A 44 -1.81 -17.92 -10.51
C PRO A 44 -0.40 -17.33 -10.64
N ASN A 45 0.21 -16.96 -9.52
CA ASN A 45 1.52 -16.36 -9.53
C ASN A 45 2.55 -17.36 -8.99
N PRO A 46 3.23 -18.13 -9.86
CA PRO A 46 4.26 -19.07 -9.45
C PRO A 46 5.48 -18.38 -8.81
N SER A 47 5.62 -17.06 -8.98
CA SER A 47 6.65 -16.24 -8.35
C SER A 47 6.30 -15.80 -6.93
N LEU A 48 5.07 -16.03 -6.43
CA LEU A 48 4.78 -15.89 -5.00
C LEU A 48 5.25 -17.13 -4.26
N THR A 49 6.56 -17.37 -4.28
CA THR A 49 7.16 -18.18 -3.24
C THR A 49 7.36 -17.24 -2.06
N TRP A 50 6.59 -17.40 -0.98
CA TRP A 50 6.77 -16.66 0.28
C TRP A 50 8.10 -17.02 0.99
N THR A 51 9.09 -17.42 0.21
CA THR A 51 10.46 -17.71 0.58
C THR A 51 11.28 -16.44 0.34
N SER A 52 12.27 -16.21 1.19
CA SER A 52 13.22 -15.08 1.12
C SER A 52 14.19 -15.18 -0.08
N THR A 53 13.72 -15.59 -1.24
CA THR A 53 14.55 -15.82 -2.42
C THR A 53 14.80 -14.47 -3.13
N PRO A 54 16.07 -14.09 -3.38
CA PRO A 54 16.40 -12.89 -4.16
C PRO A 54 15.76 -12.94 -5.56
N GLY A 55 15.11 -11.84 -5.98
CA GLY A 55 14.49 -11.70 -7.30
C GLY A 55 12.95 -11.74 -7.33
N LEU A 56 12.30 -11.88 -6.18
CA LEU A 56 10.83 -11.78 -6.07
C LEU A 56 10.41 -10.35 -5.75
N ALA A 57 9.24 -9.93 -6.23
CA ALA A 57 8.73 -8.57 -5.98
C ALA A 57 8.31 -8.33 -4.52
N TRP A 58 7.79 -9.37 -3.85
CA TRP A 58 7.15 -9.29 -2.54
C TRP A 58 7.63 -10.37 -1.59
N GLN A 59 7.65 -10.09 -0.28
CA GLN A 59 8.04 -11.00 0.78
C GLN A 59 7.01 -10.97 1.92
N ALA A 60 6.44 -12.13 2.26
CA ALA A 60 5.61 -12.26 3.47
C ALA A 60 6.49 -12.24 4.71
N GLN A 61 6.01 -11.57 5.74
CA GLN A 61 6.78 -11.33 6.94
C GLN A 61 6.50 -12.38 8.03
N ALA A 62 7.54 -12.64 8.84
CA ALA A 62 7.48 -13.52 10.00
C ALA A 62 8.25 -12.87 11.17
N TYR A 63 7.53 -12.28 12.11
CA TYR A 63 8.12 -11.60 13.26
C TYR A 63 7.13 -11.52 14.43
N ASN A 64 7.63 -11.23 15.63
CA ASN A 64 6.83 -11.01 16.82
C ASN A 64 7.06 -9.60 17.38
N VAL A 65 5.99 -8.97 17.85
CA VAL A 65 6.02 -7.73 18.64
C VAL A 65 5.26 -7.98 19.92
N THR A 66 5.91 -7.79 21.07
CA THR A 66 5.31 -8.02 22.38
C THR A 66 4.17 -7.03 22.67
N PRO A 67 3.25 -7.32 23.60
CA PRO A 67 2.22 -6.35 24.00
C PRO A 67 2.79 -4.99 24.45
N ALA A 68 3.91 -5.01 25.18
CA ALA A 68 4.59 -3.80 25.62
C ALA A 68 5.12 -2.97 24.44
N ALA A 69 5.76 -3.60 23.45
CA ALA A 69 6.25 -2.91 22.25
C ALA A 69 5.11 -2.46 21.32
N ALA A 70 4.04 -3.25 21.22
CA ALA A 70 2.82 -2.91 20.48
C ALA A 70 1.98 -1.84 21.19
N ARG A 71 2.33 -1.48 22.43
CA ARG A 71 1.66 -0.44 23.23
C ARG A 71 0.16 -0.72 23.42
N GLY A 72 -0.19 -1.99 23.60
CA GLY A 72 -1.57 -2.45 23.69
C GLY A 72 -1.76 -3.68 24.58
N PRO A 73 -3.00 -4.12 24.80
CA PRO A 73 -3.30 -5.30 25.63
C PRO A 73 -2.80 -6.61 25.01
N TYR A 74 -2.56 -6.62 23.70
CA TYR A 74 -2.02 -7.75 22.95
C TYR A 74 -0.83 -7.29 22.11
N GLY A 75 0.09 -8.22 21.86
CA GLY A 75 1.11 -8.06 20.83
C GLY A 75 0.62 -8.57 19.47
N LYS A 76 1.51 -8.56 18.48
CA LYS A 76 1.25 -9.11 17.15
C LYS A 76 2.30 -10.14 16.75
N THR A 77 1.89 -11.16 16.01
CA THR A 77 2.78 -12.15 15.39
C THR A 77 2.45 -12.24 13.90
N ALA A 78 3.32 -11.69 13.06
CA ALA A 78 3.19 -11.81 11.61
C ALA A 78 3.56 -13.24 11.22
N GLN A 79 2.69 -13.89 10.43
CA GLN A 79 2.89 -15.28 10.03
C GLN A 79 2.64 -15.44 8.54
N VAL A 80 3.62 -16.01 7.84
CA VAL A 80 3.53 -16.30 6.40
C VAL A 80 2.27 -17.09 6.04
N ARG A 81 1.83 -18.03 6.89
CA ARG A 81 0.60 -18.82 6.68
C ARG A 81 -0.71 -18.02 6.67
N ASN A 82 -0.68 -16.75 7.08
CA ASN A 82 -1.82 -15.85 7.03
C ASN A 82 -1.86 -15.02 5.73
N VAL A 83 -0.86 -15.18 4.86
CA VAL A 83 -0.80 -14.56 3.54
C VAL A 83 -1.17 -15.63 2.51
N LEU A 84 -2.34 -15.49 1.90
CA LEU A 84 -2.93 -16.54 1.06
C LEU A 84 -3.44 -15.95 -0.25
N LEU A 85 -3.16 -16.61 -1.37
CA LEU A 85 -3.89 -16.30 -2.60
C LEU A 85 -5.35 -16.71 -2.42
N ASN A 86 -6.25 -15.79 -2.72
CA ASN A 86 -7.67 -16.04 -2.59
C ASN A 86 -8.08 -17.17 -3.55
N PRO A 87 -8.74 -18.26 -3.09
CA PRO A 87 -9.08 -19.40 -3.94
C PRO A 87 -10.06 -19.08 -5.07
N GLN A 88 -10.78 -17.96 -4.97
CA GLN A 88 -11.68 -17.45 -6.01
C GLN A 88 -10.98 -16.45 -6.94
N SER A 89 -9.64 -16.37 -6.92
CA SER A 89 -8.84 -15.45 -7.74
C SER A 89 -9.22 -13.98 -7.53
N GLN A 90 -9.68 -13.60 -6.33
CA GLN A 90 -10.04 -12.21 -6.03
C GLN A 90 -8.83 -11.33 -5.64
N GLY A 91 -7.65 -11.93 -5.45
CA GLY A 91 -6.44 -11.23 -5.05
C GLY A 91 -5.69 -11.95 -3.93
N LEU A 92 -4.99 -11.17 -3.11
CA LEU A 92 -4.23 -11.64 -1.96
C LEU A 92 -5.02 -11.40 -0.67
N ASP A 93 -5.30 -12.46 0.08
CA ASP A 93 -5.90 -12.37 1.40
C ASP A 93 -4.81 -12.24 2.48
N LEU A 94 -4.91 -11.19 3.29
CA LEU A 94 -4.09 -10.95 4.48
C LEU A 94 -4.95 -11.19 5.73
N TRP A 95 -4.73 -12.34 6.39
CA TRP A 95 -5.59 -12.78 7.48
C TRP A 95 -5.12 -12.28 8.85
N VAL A 96 -6.07 -11.78 9.64
CA VAL A 96 -5.96 -11.65 11.10
C VAL A 96 -6.70 -12.83 11.73
N ARG A 97 -6.09 -13.53 12.69
CA ARG A 97 -6.72 -14.66 13.39
C ARG A 97 -7.32 -14.20 14.71
N SER A 98 -8.49 -14.75 15.06
CA SER A 98 -9.19 -14.43 16.31
C SER A 98 -8.59 -15.11 17.55
N GLN A 99 -7.91 -16.25 17.37
CA GLN A 99 -7.26 -16.95 18.47
C GLN A 99 -5.94 -16.26 18.82
N VAL A 100 -5.88 -15.69 20.01
CA VAL A 100 -4.65 -15.15 20.60
C VAL A 100 -3.74 -16.30 21.02
N LEU A 101 -2.47 -16.20 20.65
CA LEU A 101 -1.44 -17.19 20.98
C LEU A 101 -0.42 -16.50 21.89
N GLU A 102 -0.36 -16.92 23.16
CA GLU A 102 0.62 -16.38 24.12
C GLU A 102 0.59 -14.84 24.24
N GLY A 103 -0.61 -14.26 24.20
CA GLY A 103 -0.79 -12.79 24.23
C GLY A 103 -0.53 -12.07 22.91
N LEU A 104 -0.26 -12.80 21.82
CA LEU A 104 -0.04 -12.26 20.48
C LEU A 104 -1.21 -12.57 19.55
N VAL A 105 -1.69 -11.56 18.81
CA VAL A 105 -2.67 -11.73 17.74
C VAL A 105 -1.94 -12.12 16.45
N PRO A 106 -2.27 -13.26 15.82
CA PRO A 106 -1.68 -13.60 14.52
C PRO A 106 -2.21 -12.70 13.41
N ILE A 107 -1.29 -12.11 12.65
CA ILE A 107 -1.57 -11.20 11.53
C ILE A 107 -0.86 -11.66 10.24
N ALA A 108 -1.06 -10.91 9.17
CA ALA A 108 -0.40 -11.05 7.89
C ALA A 108 0.21 -9.71 7.47
N GLU A 109 1.39 -9.76 6.86
CA GLU A 109 2.07 -8.59 6.30
C GLU A 109 2.92 -9.04 5.11
N VAL A 110 2.92 -8.23 4.05
CA VAL A 110 3.77 -8.40 2.87
C VAL A 110 4.47 -7.08 2.58
N VAL A 111 5.74 -7.15 2.22
CA VAL A 111 6.57 -5.98 1.89
C VAL A 111 7.23 -6.19 0.54
N THR A 112 7.58 -5.11 -0.15
CA THR A 112 8.39 -5.22 -1.36
C THR A 112 9.78 -5.74 -1.01
N ALA A 113 10.35 -6.60 -1.85
CA ALA A 113 11.73 -7.05 -1.66
C ALA A 113 12.77 -5.94 -1.95
N ARG A 114 12.36 -4.90 -2.68
CA ARG A 114 13.18 -3.73 -2.97
C ARG A 114 13.35 -2.87 -1.72
N THR A 115 14.58 -2.46 -1.47
CA THR A 115 14.96 -1.57 -0.35
C THR A 115 15.51 -0.22 -0.84
N ASP A 116 15.42 0.04 -2.14
CA ASP A 116 16.01 1.18 -2.85
C ASP A 116 14.95 2.14 -3.40
N ILE A 117 13.71 2.04 -2.91
CA ILE A 117 12.60 2.88 -3.36
C ILE A 117 12.72 4.26 -2.68
N LEU A 118 12.77 5.31 -3.51
CA LEU A 118 12.72 6.70 -3.08
C LEU A 118 11.80 7.46 -4.03
N TYR A 119 10.73 8.05 -3.48
CA TYR A 119 9.62 8.66 -4.23
C TYR A 119 8.86 7.68 -5.14
N GLY A 120 7.65 8.06 -5.54
CA GLY A 120 6.83 7.24 -6.41
C GLY A 120 5.34 7.50 -6.27
N SER A 121 4.57 6.83 -7.14
CA SER A 121 3.12 6.69 -6.99
C SER A 121 2.83 5.28 -6.50
N PHE A 122 2.26 5.16 -5.31
CA PHE A 122 2.01 3.87 -4.67
C PHE A 122 0.51 3.62 -4.69
N ARG A 123 0.10 2.46 -5.20
CA ARG A 123 -1.31 2.13 -5.41
C ARG A 123 -1.60 0.71 -5.03
N ALA A 124 -2.75 0.49 -4.40
CA ALA A 124 -3.28 -0.85 -4.17
C ALA A 124 -4.81 -0.85 -4.26
N GLY A 125 -5.35 -1.86 -4.94
CA GLY A 125 -6.76 -2.22 -4.82
C GLY A 125 -6.96 -2.99 -3.52
N VAL A 126 -7.62 -2.39 -2.52
CA VAL A 126 -7.82 -2.99 -1.20
C VAL A 126 -9.30 -3.08 -0.87
N LYS A 127 -9.72 -4.23 -0.33
CA LYS A 127 -11.00 -4.43 0.34
C LYS A 127 -10.71 -4.83 1.79
N THR A 128 -11.11 -3.99 2.73
CA THR A 128 -10.83 -4.21 4.16
C THR A 128 -11.88 -5.14 4.79
N THR A 129 -11.62 -5.62 6.01
CA THR A 129 -12.58 -6.45 6.74
C THR A 129 -13.55 -5.61 7.57
N GLY A 130 -14.77 -6.11 7.75
CA GLY A 130 -15.71 -5.54 8.71
C GLY A 130 -15.60 -6.05 10.13
N SER A 131 -14.66 -6.95 10.39
CA SER A 131 -14.45 -7.49 11.73
C SER A 131 -13.88 -6.42 12.65
N ASN A 132 -14.71 -5.92 13.56
CA ASN A 132 -14.35 -4.86 14.51
C ASN A 132 -13.09 -5.22 15.32
N GLY A 133 -12.18 -4.26 15.48
CA GLY A 133 -10.91 -4.43 16.21
C GLY A 133 -9.71 -4.78 15.33
N THR A 134 -9.87 -4.79 14.01
CA THR A 134 -8.79 -4.95 13.03
C THR A 134 -8.37 -3.61 12.39
N CYS A 135 -7.12 -3.54 11.93
CA CYS A 135 -6.59 -2.49 11.05
C CYS A 135 -6.20 -3.12 9.70
N GLY A 136 -6.59 -2.50 8.60
CA GLY A 136 -6.05 -2.77 7.27
C GLY A 136 -5.28 -1.56 6.78
N ALA A 137 -4.06 -1.76 6.30
CA ALA A 137 -3.16 -0.66 5.95
C ALA A 137 -2.45 -0.88 4.61
N LEU A 138 -2.19 0.22 3.92
CA LEU A 138 -1.19 0.36 2.86
C LEU A 138 -0.18 1.40 3.35
N PHE A 139 1.10 1.06 3.39
CA PHE A 139 2.11 1.94 3.98
C PHE A 139 3.48 1.79 3.33
N PHE A 140 4.31 2.81 3.51
CA PHE A 140 5.75 2.78 3.24
C PHE A 140 6.50 2.97 4.55
N TYR A 141 7.46 2.09 4.83
CA TYR A 141 8.19 2.07 6.10
C TYR A 141 9.70 2.14 5.89
N HIS A 142 10.34 3.07 6.61
CA HIS A 142 11.80 3.08 6.79
C HIS A 142 12.16 2.82 8.26
N ASP A 143 11.53 3.56 9.19
CA ASP A 143 11.61 3.39 10.64
C ASP A 143 10.38 4.00 11.34
N ASP A 144 10.29 3.83 12.67
CA ASP A 144 9.20 4.32 13.53
C ASP A 144 8.97 5.87 13.53
N SER A 145 9.81 6.62 12.82
CA SER A 145 9.73 8.08 12.67
C SER A 145 9.72 8.53 11.20
N GLN A 146 9.73 7.58 10.26
CA GLN A 146 9.79 7.79 8.82
C GLN A 146 8.91 6.73 8.15
N GLU A 147 7.60 6.95 8.21
CA GLU A 147 6.59 6.05 7.68
C GLU A 147 5.40 6.86 7.15
N ILE A 148 4.81 6.37 6.06
CA ILE A 148 3.61 6.92 5.42
C ILE A 148 2.53 5.84 5.52
N ASP A 149 1.42 6.12 6.19
CA ASP A 149 0.33 5.18 6.39
C ASP A 149 -0.99 5.65 5.79
N MET A 150 -1.70 4.70 5.18
CA MET A 150 -3.12 4.78 4.87
C MET A 150 -3.83 3.65 5.63
N GLU A 151 -4.47 3.97 6.76
CA GLU A 151 -5.04 2.96 7.68
C GLU A 151 -6.56 3.05 7.80
N VAL A 152 -7.22 1.91 7.65
CA VAL A 152 -8.65 1.76 7.95
C VAL A 152 -8.81 0.98 9.24
N LEU A 153 -9.31 1.66 10.28
CA LEU A 153 -9.66 1.02 11.55
C LEU A 153 -11.11 0.55 11.50
N SER A 154 -11.33 -0.76 11.47
CA SER A 154 -12.68 -1.36 11.48
C SER A 154 -13.52 -0.90 12.68
N ARG A 155 -12.88 -0.46 13.78
CA ARG A 155 -13.53 0.13 14.95
C ARG A 155 -14.22 1.46 14.66
N GLN A 156 -13.63 2.33 13.84
CA GLN A 156 -14.24 3.61 13.45
C GLN A 156 -15.48 3.35 12.59
N ARG A 157 -15.42 2.36 11.69
CA ARG A 157 -16.58 1.91 10.92
C ARG A 157 -17.69 1.34 11.80
N ALA A 158 -17.36 0.56 12.82
CA ALA A 158 -18.34 0.05 13.79
C ALA A 158 -19.06 1.18 14.56
N LEU A 159 -18.53 2.41 14.55
CA LEU A 159 -19.17 3.62 15.10
C LEU A 159 -19.95 4.43 14.06
N GLY A 160 -20.09 3.91 12.83
CA GLY A 160 -20.80 4.57 11.72
C GLY A 160 -19.90 5.44 10.82
N ASN A 161 -18.59 5.47 11.06
CA ASN A 161 -17.66 6.34 10.33
C ASN A 161 -16.75 5.53 9.42
N ASN A 162 -16.94 5.65 8.10
CA ASN A 162 -15.96 5.15 7.14
C ASN A 162 -14.79 6.14 7.07
N THR A 163 -13.75 5.89 7.85
CA THR A 163 -12.59 6.77 7.95
C THR A 163 -11.35 6.05 7.43
N LEU A 164 -10.62 6.77 6.57
CA LEU A 164 -9.25 6.47 6.23
C LEU A 164 -8.36 7.40 7.05
N ASN A 165 -7.48 6.85 7.88
CA ASN A 165 -6.52 7.64 8.64
C ASN A 165 -5.26 7.77 7.78
N LEU A 166 -4.93 8.99 7.37
CA LEU A 166 -3.68 9.31 6.70
C LEU A 166 -2.67 9.71 7.77
N VAL A 167 -1.54 9.01 7.82
CA VAL A 167 -0.55 9.20 8.88
C VAL A 167 0.83 9.37 8.28
N LEU A 168 1.55 10.39 8.76
CA LEU A 168 2.98 10.54 8.57
C LEU A 168 3.63 10.37 9.93
N GLN A 169 4.23 9.19 10.16
CA GLN A 169 5.08 9.04 11.33
C GLN A 169 6.29 9.95 11.15
N SER A 170 6.61 10.65 12.22
CA SER A 170 7.60 11.71 12.28
C SER A 170 8.25 11.74 13.68
N PRO A 171 9.37 12.45 13.86
CA PRO A 171 9.93 12.68 15.19
C PRO A 171 8.92 13.26 16.20
N ALA A 172 7.91 14.02 15.73
CA ALA A 172 6.82 14.51 16.57
C ALA A 172 5.93 13.37 17.09
N SER A 173 5.56 12.42 16.23
CA SER A 173 4.80 11.23 16.63
C SER A 173 5.59 10.33 17.59
N SER A 174 6.89 10.12 17.35
CA SER A 174 7.76 9.34 18.23
C SER A 174 7.88 10.01 19.61
N SER A 175 8.02 11.35 19.64
CA SER A 175 8.04 12.15 20.88
C SER A 175 6.68 12.12 21.62
N ALA A 176 5.58 11.90 20.89
CA ALA A 176 4.24 11.68 21.44
C ALA A 176 3.96 10.20 21.79
N GLY A 177 5.00 9.38 21.97
CA GLY A 177 4.86 7.97 22.33
C GLY A 177 4.41 7.09 21.17
N PHE A 178 4.84 7.43 19.94
CA PHE A 178 4.45 6.78 18.69
C PHE A 178 2.93 6.86 18.42
N ASN A 179 2.31 7.97 18.84
CA ASN A 179 0.91 8.25 18.57
C ASN A 179 0.79 9.55 17.77
N ALA A 180 0.55 9.39 16.47
CA ALA A 180 0.44 10.52 15.56
C ALA A 180 -0.86 11.33 15.71
N ALA A 181 -1.90 10.81 16.39
CA ALA A 181 -3.25 11.40 16.39
C ALA A 181 -3.32 12.85 16.89
N GLY A 182 -2.34 13.29 17.70
CA GLY A 182 -2.22 14.67 18.19
C GLY A 182 -1.17 15.52 17.45
N THR A 183 -0.59 15.01 16.38
CA THR A 183 0.50 15.65 15.63
C THR A 183 0.02 16.16 14.27
N PRO A 184 0.77 17.09 13.63
CA PRO A 184 0.43 17.56 12.29
C PRO A 184 0.42 16.47 11.21
N GLY A 185 1.07 15.33 11.45
CA GLY A 185 1.16 14.21 10.51
C GLY A 185 -0.09 13.35 10.43
N PHE A 186 -1.13 13.60 11.23
CA PHE A 186 -2.35 12.79 11.25
C PHE A 186 -3.54 13.54 10.65
N THR A 187 -4.13 12.98 9.60
CA THR A 187 -5.31 13.53 8.94
C THR A 187 -6.36 12.44 8.73
N PRO A 188 -7.48 12.46 9.47
CA PRO A 188 -8.60 11.56 9.20
C PRO A 188 -9.38 12.05 7.97
N TYR A 189 -9.58 11.15 7.01
CA TYR A 189 -10.32 11.40 5.79
C TYR A 189 -11.62 10.60 5.78
N ALA A 190 -12.76 11.26 5.56
CA ALA A 190 -14.06 10.61 5.48
C ALA A 190 -14.26 9.99 4.09
N LEU A 191 -14.39 8.66 4.05
CA LEU A 191 -14.68 7.93 2.81
C LEU A 191 -16.17 8.03 2.47
N ALA A 192 -16.47 8.30 1.21
CA ALA A 192 -17.83 8.32 0.67
C ALA A 192 -18.40 6.90 0.41
N PHE A 193 -17.64 5.86 0.72
CA PHE A 193 -17.97 4.45 0.49
C PHE A 193 -17.59 3.60 1.71
N ASP A 194 -18.15 2.38 1.79
CA ASP A 194 -17.76 1.39 2.78
C ASP A 194 -16.52 0.61 2.28
N PRO A 195 -15.35 0.77 2.93
CA PRO A 195 -14.10 0.14 2.48
C PRO A 195 -14.10 -1.39 2.63
N ALA A 196 -15.13 -1.98 3.25
CA ALA A 196 -15.29 -3.44 3.35
C ALA A 196 -16.30 -4.01 2.35
N ALA A 197 -17.07 -3.17 1.65
CA ALA A 197 -18.10 -3.62 0.72
C ALA A 197 -17.52 -4.07 -0.63
N ALA A 198 -16.45 -3.44 -1.09
CA ALA A 198 -15.81 -3.71 -2.37
C ALA A 198 -14.32 -3.36 -2.33
N PHE A 199 -13.59 -3.75 -3.38
CA PHE A 199 -12.24 -3.24 -3.61
C PHE A 199 -12.30 -1.78 -4.05
N HIS A 200 -11.43 -0.96 -3.47
CA HIS A 200 -11.21 0.43 -3.87
C HIS A 200 -9.72 0.66 -4.08
N GLU A 201 -9.35 1.52 -5.01
CA GLU A 201 -7.95 1.97 -5.16
C GLU A 201 -7.63 2.96 -4.06
N TYR A 202 -6.54 2.69 -3.33
CA TYR A 202 -5.90 3.62 -2.43
C TYR A 202 -4.56 4.01 -3.03
N ARG A 203 -4.25 5.30 -2.96
CA ARG A 203 -3.07 5.87 -3.58
C ARG A 203 -2.50 6.98 -2.73
N PHE A 204 -1.19 7.02 -2.64
CA PHE A 204 -0.44 8.22 -2.27
C PHE A 204 0.69 8.44 -3.27
N ASP A 205 1.03 9.70 -3.51
CA ASP A 205 2.18 10.09 -4.31
C ASP A 205 3.25 10.70 -3.40
N TRP A 206 4.37 10.01 -3.26
CA TRP A 206 5.50 10.49 -2.47
C TRP A 206 6.49 11.24 -3.35
N LEU A 207 6.70 12.52 -3.04
CA LEU A 207 7.57 13.42 -3.78
C LEU A 207 8.54 14.11 -2.81
N ALA A 208 9.54 14.80 -3.36
CA ALA A 208 10.48 15.55 -2.54
C ALA A 208 9.74 16.58 -1.68
N GLY A 209 9.79 16.39 -0.35
CA GLY A 209 9.22 17.30 0.64
C GLY A 209 7.72 17.20 0.86
N ARG A 210 6.99 16.26 0.22
CA ARG A 210 5.55 16.10 0.43
C ARG A 210 5.03 14.70 0.07
N VAL A 211 3.84 14.39 0.59
CA VAL A 211 3.03 13.24 0.22
C VAL A 211 1.65 13.78 -0.15
N ASP A 212 1.18 13.44 -1.34
CA ASP A 212 -0.11 13.85 -1.89
C ASP A 212 -1.11 12.67 -1.91
#